data_AF-A0A6M3KG61-F1
#
_entry.id   AF-A0A6M3KG61-F1
#
_cell.length_a   1.000
_cell.length_b   1.000
_cell.length_c   1.000
_cell.angle_alpha   90.00
_cell.angle_beta   90.00
_cell.angle_gamma   90.00
#
_symmetry.space_group_name_H-M   'P 1'
#
loop_
_entity.id
_entity.type
_entity.pdbx_description
1 polymer ?
#
loop_
_entity_poly.entity_id
_entity_poly.type
_entity_poly.pdbx_seq_one_letter_code
_entity_poly.pdbx_strand_id
1 'polypeptide(L)'
;MNIFPIGTISAASSSGSLNSVSYNMFEPNARASSSVKHNILVTPYQNQIKLTRKKAEPFIIIQYDYNNIFSREYKQIEHFIYNLGDALTSFYVVNWAEGITPSSVVDASGDWTAAITNTRLFSTITNQKANRAFLWDGLNWKEGAIASLSANTSITVDVDTSNFGALTLANANANSIVYPLYECYCTPDSLADFNTTVYLPESINLADDGGYMRSGSISFVSKYKV
;
A
#
# COMPACT_ATOMS: atom_id res chain seq x y z
N MET A 1 4.64 9.63 9.42
CA MET A 1 3.64 8.65 8.98
C MET A 1 4.35 7.65 8.11
N ASN A 2 4.29 6.36 8.43
CA ASN A 2 5.02 5.33 7.70
C ASN A 2 4.07 4.76 6.64
N ILE A 3 4.43 4.84 5.37
CA ILE A 3 3.70 4.21 4.26
C ILE A 3 4.49 2.97 3.88
N PHE A 4 3.80 1.85 3.69
CA PHE A 4 4.44 0.65 3.16
C PHE A 4 5.05 0.97 1.79
N PRO A 5 6.27 0.52 1.48
CA PRO A 5 6.92 0.97 0.26
C PRO A 5 6.07 0.70 -1.00
N ILE A 6 6.08 1.70 -1.85
CA ILE A 6 5.23 1.94 -3.03
C ILE A 6 6.15 2.44 -4.12
N GLY A 7 5.80 2.32 -5.39
CA GLY A 7 6.67 2.97 -6.36
C GLY A 7 6.32 2.79 -7.81
N THR A 8 7.38 2.80 -8.63
CA THR A 8 7.42 3.32 -10.00
C THR A 8 8.39 2.54 -10.90
N ILE A 9 8.04 2.39 -12.19
CA ILE A 9 8.92 1.83 -13.26
C ILE A 9 9.57 2.93 -14.13
N SER A 10 9.39 4.23 -13.86
CA SER A 10 9.94 5.27 -14.75
C SER A 10 10.48 6.55 -14.11
N ALA A 11 11.07 6.47 -12.90
CA ALA A 11 11.80 7.56 -12.25
C ALA A 11 13.28 7.23 -12.10
N ALA A 12 14.17 8.23 -12.15
CA ALA A 12 15.58 8.03 -11.76
C ALA A 12 15.76 7.76 -10.25
N SER A 13 14.76 8.08 -9.41
CA SER A 13 14.69 7.68 -8.00
C SER A 13 13.30 7.94 -7.39
N SER A 14 12.81 7.01 -6.57
CA SER A 14 11.70 7.22 -5.63
C SER A 14 12.27 7.40 -4.22
N SER A 15 11.95 8.50 -3.51
CA SER A 15 12.51 8.78 -2.17
C SER A 15 11.46 9.31 -1.20
N GLY A 16 11.65 9.02 0.09
CA GLY A 16 10.85 9.47 1.24
C GLY A 16 11.68 9.52 2.51
N SER A 17 11.16 10.08 3.60
CA SER A 17 11.83 10.07 4.90
C SER A 17 11.02 9.31 5.95
N LEU A 18 11.67 8.42 6.67
CA LEU A 18 11.14 7.75 7.86
C LEU A 18 12.02 8.16 9.04
N ASN A 19 11.45 8.71 10.11
CA ASN A 19 12.21 9.08 11.32
C ASN A 19 13.47 9.91 11.03
N SER A 20 13.37 10.92 10.15
CA SER A 20 14.48 11.80 9.73
C SER A 20 15.63 11.12 8.97
N VAL A 21 15.48 9.84 8.61
CA VAL A 21 16.36 9.14 7.69
C VAL A 21 15.70 9.14 6.32
N SER A 22 16.40 9.64 5.30
CA SER A 22 15.94 9.57 3.92
C SER A 22 16.14 8.15 3.40
N TYR A 23 15.04 7.51 3.02
CA TYR A 23 15.02 6.23 2.33
C TYR A 23 14.70 6.49 0.86
N ASN A 24 15.41 5.81 -0.04
CA ASN A 24 14.86 5.58 -1.36
C ASN A 24 13.65 4.66 -1.14
N MET A 25 12.44 5.15 -1.43
CA MET A 25 11.26 4.32 -1.32
C MET A 25 11.43 3.16 -2.31
N PHE A 26 11.23 1.96 -1.80
CA PHE A 26 11.41 0.74 -2.55
C PHE A 26 10.49 0.73 -3.78
N GLU A 27 11.10 0.56 -4.94
CA GLU A 27 10.45 0.33 -6.22
C GLU A 27 9.62 -0.97 -6.15
N PRO A 28 8.33 -0.97 -6.50
CA PRO A 28 7.61 -2.18 -6.78
C PRO A 28 8.28 -2.72 -8.03
N ASN A 29 8.93 -3.87 -7.87
CA ASN A 29 9.27 -4.70 -9.00
C ASN A 29 8.03 -4.82 -9.89
N ALA A 30 8.20 -4.80 -11.22
CA ALA A 30 7.13 -4.97 -12.21
C ALA A 30 6.23 -6.20 -12.00
N ARG A 31 6.64 -7.09 -11.09
CA ARG A 31 5.97 -8.33 -10.73
C ARG A 31 5.27 -8.29 -9.37
N ALA A 32 5.33 -7.16 -8.65
CA ALA A 32 4.65 -6.98 -7.38
C ALA A 32 3.16 -6.73 -7.62
N SER A 33 2.32 -7.72 -7.34
CA SER A 33 0.87 -7.58 -7.38
C SER A 33 0.31 -7.62 -5.98
N SER A 34 -0.74 -6.84 -5.72
CA SER A 34 -1.54 -7.04 -4.52
C SER A 34 -2.78 -7.88 -4.79
N SER A 35 -3.21 -8.70 -3.85
CA SER A 35 -4.54 -9.33 -3.87
C SER A 35 -5.29 -9.09 -2.56
N VAL A 36 -6.60 -8.90 -2.66
CA VAL A 36 -7.48 -8.72 -1.50
C VAL A 36 -8.04 -10.06 -1.07
N LYS A 37 -7.84 -10.44 0.18
CA LYS A 37 -8.50 -11.59 0.83
C LYS A 37 -9.33 -11.10 2.00
N HIS A 38 -10.58 -11.55 2.12
CA HIS A 38 -11.42 -11.19 3.26
C HIS A 38 -11.26 -12.24 4.34
N ASN A 39 -10.90 -11.82 5.56
CA ASN A 39 -10.83 -12.74 6.69
C ASN A 39 -12.18 -12.75 7.41
N ILE A 40 -12.81 -13.94 7.45
CA ILE A 40 -13.92 -14.20 8.36
C ILE A 40 -13.28 -14.90 9.57
N LEU A 41 -13.26 -14.23 10.72
CA LEU A 41 -12.74 -14.81 11.96
C LEU A 41 -13.66 -15.98 12.41
N VAL A 42 -13.37 -17.19 11.94
CA VAL A 42 -14.01 -18.42 12.40
C VAL A 42 -13.09 -19.12 13.40
N THR A 43 -13.10 -18.70 14.66
CA THR A 43 -12.47 -19.48 15.74
C THR A 43 -13.38 -20.63 16.19
N PRO A 44 -12.83 -21.85 16.37
CA PRO A 44 -13.57 -23.00 16.89
C PRO A 44 -13.92 -22.79 18.39
N TYR A 45 -15.24 -22.88 18.64
CA TYR A 45 -16.00 -23.13 19.86
C TYR A 45 -15.35 -22.98 21.25
N GLN A 46 -15.87 -22.02 22.05
CA GLN A 46 -16.35 -22.35 23.40
C GLN A 46 -17.26 -21.30 24.10
N ASN A 47 -17.47 -20.08 23.58
CA ASN A 47 -18.39 -19.11 24.23
C ASN A 47 -19.25 -18.33 23.22
N GLN A 48 -20.49 -18.78 23.01
CA GLN A 48 -21.25 -18.56 21.78
C GLN A 48 -22.34 -17.46 21.79
N ILE A 49 -22.59 -16.74 22.89
CA ILE A 49 -23.80 -15.87 22.97
C ILE A 49 -23.51 -14.37 22.98
N LYS A 50 -22.32 -13.93 23.44
CA LYS A 50 -21.91 -12.49 23.37
C LYS A 50 -21.00 -12.15 22.17
N LEU A 51 -20.50 -13.15 21.44
CA LEU A 51 -19.59 -13.00 20.28
C LEU A 51 -20.31 -13.02 18.92
N THR A 52 -21.59 -13.42 18.87
CA THR A 52 -22.38 -13.56 17.64
C THR A 52 -22.68 -12.24 16.93
N ARG A 53 -22.61 -11.08 17.63
CA ARG A 53 -22.71 -9.75 16.99
C ARG A 53 -21.39 -9.15 16.52
N LYS A 54 -20.23 -9.70 16.92
CA LYS A 54 -18.89 -9.24 16.46
C LYS A 54 -18.30 -10.10 15.33
N LYS A 55 -18.96 -11.21 14.95
CA LYS A 55 -18.48 -12.25 14.02
C LYS A 55 -18.87 -12.04 12.55
N ALA A 56 -19.43 -10.88 12.18
CA ALA A 56 -20.12 -10.70 10.89
C ALA A 56 -19.51 -9.62 9.97
N GLU A 57 -18.34 -9.08 10.27
CA GLU A 57 -17.80 -7.92 9.52
C GLU A 57 -16.40 -8.25 8.98
N PRO A 58 -16.20 -8.20 7.65
CA PRO A 58 -14.95 -8.64 7.03
C PRO A 58 -13.83 -7.61 7.24
N PHE A 59 -12.66 -8.10 7.63
CA PHE A 59 -11.41 -7.35 7.50
C PHE A 59 -10.76 -7.73 6.17
N ILE A 60 -10.05 -6.80 5.56
CA ILE A 60 -9.30 -7.09 4.34
C ILE A 60 -7.86 -7.45 4.69
N ILE A 61 -7.32 -8.40 3.95
CA ILE A 61 -5.90 -8.71 3.89
C ILE A 61 -5.43 -8.25 2.53
N ILE A 62 -4.43 -7.37 2.51
CA ILE A 62 -3.73 -6.95 1.31
C ILE A 62 -2.43 -7.73 1.27
N GLN A 63 -2.32 -8.66 0.33
CA GLN A 63 -1.13 -9.47 0.14
C GLN A 63 -0.33 -8.92 -1.02
N TYR A 64 0.95 -8.61 -0.82
CA TYR A 64 1.91 -8.27 -1.88
C TYR A 64 2.72 -9.50 -2.24
N ASP A 65 2.75 -9.85 -3.51
CA ASP A 65 3.51 -10.99 -4.03
C ASP A 65 4.75 -10.50 -4.77
N TYR A 66 5.94 -10.85 -4.29
CA TYR A 66 7.22 -10.46 -4.85
C TYR A 66 7.84 -11.61 -5.64
N ASN A 67 8.32 -11.32 -6.84
CA ASN A 67 8.97 -12.31 -7.68
C ASN A 67 10.29 -11.77 -8.24
N ASN A 68 11.39 -12.48 -7.95
CA ASN A 68 12.72 -12.17 -8.43
C ASN A 68 13.16 -10.74 -8.11
N ILE A 69 12.95 -10.30 -6.87
CA ILE A 69 13.46 -9.03 -6.37
C ILE A 69 14.94 -9.16 -6.00
N PHE A 70 15.74 -8.13 -6.22
CA PHE A 70 17.16 -8.13 -5.89
C PHE A 70 17.38 -8.16 -4.37
N SER A 71 18.55 -8.65 -3.93
CA SER A 71 18.91 -8.63 -2.51
C SER A 71 18.84 -7.23 -1.88
N ARG A 72 19.22 -6.18 -2.62
CA ARG A 72 19.10 -4.77 -2.17
C ARG A 72 17.65 -4.36 -1.90
N GLU A 73 16.73 -4.80 -2.76
CA GLU A 73 15.30 -4.55 -2.65
C GLU A 73 14.71 -5.27 -1.44
N TYR A 74 15.05 -6.55 -1.28
CA TYR A 74 14.64 -7.35 -0.12
C TYR A 74 15.13 -6.74 1.20
N LYS A 75 16.37 -6.23 1.27
CA LYS A 75 16.91 -5.57 2.48
C LYS A 75 16.07 -4.35 2.93
N GLN A 76 15.46 -3.62 1.99
CA GLN A 76 14.59 -2.48 2.33
C GLN A 76 13.28 -2.96 2.97
N ILE A 77 12.69 -4.02 2.42
CA ILE A 77 11.51 -4.68 2.97
C ILE A 77 11.83 -5.24 4.36
N GLU A 78 12.94 -5.95 4.49
CA GLU A 78 13.40 -6.52 5.75
C GLU A 78 13.59 -5.44 6.82
N HIS A 79 14.28 -4.35 6.49
CA HIS A 79 14.47 -3.22 7.39
C HIS A 79 13.14 -2.57 7.79
N PHE A 80 12.19 -2.42 6.86
CA PHE A 80 10.86 -1.91 7.17
C PHE A 80 10.14 -2.82 8.18
N ILE A 81 10.13 -4.14 7.94
CA ILE A 81 9.46 -5.11 8.83
C ILE A 81 10.11 -5.14 10.22
N TYR A 82 11.45 -5.09 10.32
CA TYR A 82 12.12 -5.02 11.63
C TYR A 82 11.81 -3.72 12.37
N ASN A 83 11.75 -2.57 11.68
CA ASN A 83 11.35 -1.31 12.32
C ASN A 83 9.91 -1.32 12.83
N LEU A 84 9.02 -2.09 12.20
CA LEU A 84 7.68 -2.33 12.72
C LEU A 84 7.68 -3.30 13.91
N GLY A 85 8.58 -4.27 13.95
CA GLY A 85 8.72 -5.22 15.06
C GLY A 85 9.00 -4.54 16.39
N ASP A 86 9.74 -3.42 16.37
CA ASP A 86 10.09 -2.66 17.56
C ASP A 86 8.98 -1.71 18.06
N ALA A 87 7.91 -1.49 17.27
CA ALA A 87 6.78 -0.66 17.66
C ALA A 87 5.46 -1.17 17.04
N LEU A 88 4.47 -1.54 17.88
CA LEU A 88 3.08 -1.90 17.50
C LEU A 88 2.32 -0.72 16.86
N THR A 89 2.84 -0.18 15.77
CA THR A 89 2.34 0.99 15.06
C THR A 89 1.74 0.53 13.76
N SER A 90 0.49 0.91 13.54
CA SER A 90 -0.17 0.73 12.25
C SER A 90 0.39 1.71 11.22
N PHE A 91 0.31 1.33 9.95
CA PHE A 91 0.86 2.07 8.82
C PHE A 91 -0.07 1.99 7.63
N TYR A 92 0.11 2.87 6.65
CA TYR A 92 -0.76 2.87 5.47
C TYR A 92 -0.22 1.94 4.38
N VAL A 93 -1.11 1.16 3.78
CA VAL A 93 -0.85 0.20 2.71
C VAL A 93 -1.76 0.53 1.53
N VAL A 94 -1.16 0.64 0.33
CA VAL A 94 -1.91 0.85 -0.92
C VAL A 94 -2.49 -0.48 -1.38
N ASN A 95 -3.76 -0.49 -1.80
CA ASN A 95 -4.33 -1.67 -2.45
C ASN A 95 -4.25 -1.51 -3.97
N TRP A 96 -3.20 -2.06 -4.58
CA TRP A 96 -2.96 -2.00 -6.03
C TRP A 96 -3.97 -2.80 -6.87
N ALA A 97 -4.72 -3.73 -6.27
CA ALA A 97 -5.72 -4.53 -6.97
C ALA A 97 -6.95 -3.71 -7.37
N GLU A 98 -7.20 -2.62 -6.65
CA GLU A 98 -8.41 -1.81 -6.75
C GLU A 98 -8.14 -0.43 -7.35
N GLY A 99 -7.19 -0.36 -8.29
CA GLY A 99 -6.88 0.86 -9.02
C GLY A 99 -8.03 1.31 -9.91
N ILE A 100 -8.41 2.59 -9.81
CA ILE A 100 -9.48 3.19 -10.61
C ILE A 100 -8.89 4.34 -11.42
N THR A 101 -8.99 4.25 -12.75
CA THR A 101 -8.64 5.36 -13.64
C THR A 101 -9.75 6.42 -13.54
N PRO A 102 -9.45 7.63 -13.04
CA PRO A 102 -10.42 8.72 -13.03
C PRO A 102 -10.63 9.25 -14.45
N SER A 103 -11.85 9.72 -14.75
CA SER A 103 -12.13 10.41 -16.02
C SER A 103 -11.60 11.86 -16.04
N SER A 104 -11.35 12.42 -14.85
CA SER A 104 -10.75 13.74 -14.67
C SER A 104 -10.28 13.89 -13.23
N VAL A 105 -9.22 14.68 -13.03
CA VAL A 105 -8.82 15.18 -11.72
C VAL A 105 -8.76 16.70 -11.77
N VAL A 106 -9.49 17.37 -10.89
CA VAL A 106 -9.58 18.84 -10.86
C VAL A 106 -9.31 19.36 -9.46
N ASP A 107 -8.79 20.58 -9.39
CA ASP A 107 -8.67 21.30 -8.13
C ASP A 107 -10.04 21.82 -7.68
N ALA A 108 -10.31 21.68 -6.39
CA ALA A 108 -11.51 22.09 -5.71
C ALA A 108 -11.14 22.82 -4.41
N SER A 109 -10.52 24.00 -4.56
CA SER A 109 -10.07 24.85 -3.45
C SER A 109 -8.87 24.28 -2.67
N GLY A 110 -7.90 23.68 -3.37
CA GLY A 110 -6.71 23.05 -2.76
C GLY A 110 -6.80 21.53 -2.73
N ASP A 111 -8.02 21.00 -2.56
CA ASP A 111 -8.30 19.57 -2.64
C ASP A 111 -8.42 19.09 -4.08
N TRP A 112 -8.06 17.84 -4.33
CA TRP A 112 -8.21 17.24 -5.65
C TRP A 112 -9.43 16.37 -5.73
N THR A 113 -10.35 16.71 -6.63
CA THR A 113 -11.53 15.90 -6.91
C THR A 113 -11.28 15.01 -8.12
N ALA A 114 -11.24 13.70 -7.89
CA ALA A 114 -11.12 12.68 -8.91
C ALA A 114 -12.50 12.14 -9.27
N ALA A 115 -12.91 12.29 -10.53
CA ALA A 115 -14.15 11.72 -11.05
C ALA A 115 -13.95 10.22 -11.32
N ILE A 116 -14.63 9.37 -10.56
CA ILE A 116 -14.48 7.91 -10.60
C ILE A 116 -15.84 7.22 -10.65
N THR A 117 -15.89 6.00 -11.21
CA THR A 117 -17.14 5.28 -11.45
C THR A 117 -17.64 4.46 -10.25
N ASN A 118 -16.84 4.33 -9.19
CA ASN A 118 -17.19 3.55 -8.01
C ASN A 118 -16.50 4.10 -6.76
N THR A 119 -17.29 4.59 -5.80
CA THR A 119 -16.76 5.14 -4.54
C THR A 119 -16.87 4.16 -3.36
N ARG A 120 -17.32 2.92 -3.58
CA ARG A 120 -17.64 1.96 -2.51
C ARG A 120 -16.46 1.58 -1.62
N LEU A 121 -15.24 1.73 -2.12
CA LEU A 121 -14.00 1.41 -1.41
C LEU A 121 -13.54 2.53 -0.46
N PHE A 122 -14.07 3.74 -0.64
CA PHE A 122 -13.65 4.92 0.08
C PHE A 122 -14.67 5.32 1.16
N SER A 123 -14.19 6.08 2.15
CA SER A 123 -15.02 6.62 3.24
C SER A 123 -14.45 7.95 3.72
N THR A 124 -15.32 8.91 4.05
CA THR A 124 -14.93 10.14 4.78
C THR A 124 -14.80 9.89 6.29
N ILE A 125 -15.32 8.78 6.79
CA ILE A 125 -15.33 8.46 8.21
C ILE A 125 -14.00 7.82 8.58
N THR A 126 -13.29 8.45 9.51
CA THR A 126 -12.10 7.89 10.15
C THR A 126 -12.45 6.52 10.75
N ASN A 127 -11.63 5.52 10.48
CA ASN A 127 -11.82 4.12 10.93
C ASN A 127 -12.86 3.30 10.15
N GLN A 128 -13.15 3.66 8.90
CA GLN A 128 -13.98 2.86 7.99
C GLN A 128 -13.36 2.83 6.60
N LYS A 129 -13.31 1.65 5.97
CA LYS A 129 -12.82 1.46 4.60
C LYS A 129 -11.48 2.17 4.34
N ALA A 130 -11.22 2.59 3.11
CA ALA A 130 -10.12 3.48 2.81
C ALA A 130 -10.54 4.93 3.07
N ASN A 131 -10.01 5.51 4.14
CA ASN A 131 -10.18 6.93 4.45
C ASN A 131 -9.09 7.81 3.85
N ARG A 132 -8.20 7.24 3.03
CA ARG A 132 -7.17 7.93 2.26
C ARG A 132 -7.12 7.37 0.83
N ALA A 133 -6.68 8.19 -0.11
CA ALA A 133 -6.47 7.82 -1.50
C ALA A 133 -5.04 8.11 -1.94
N PHE A 134 -4.51 7.23 -2.79
CA PHE A 134 -3.20 7.32 -3.41
C PHE A 134 -3.42 7.60 -4.90
N LEU A 135 -2.95 8.75 -5.38
CA LEU A 135 -2.96 9.07 -6.80
C LEU A 135 -1.57 8.83 -7.36
N TRP A 136 -1.48 8.12 -8.48
CA TRP A 136 -0.19 7.73 -9.05
C TRP A 136 -0.22 7.71 -10.57
N ASP A 137 0.74 8.37 -11.22
CA ASP A 137 0.84 8.46 -12.70
C ASP A 137 1.85 7.46 -13.30
N GLY A 138 2.38 6.53 -12.50
CA GLY A 138 3.47 5.63 -12.90
C GLY A 138 4.85 6.07 -12.42
N LEU A 139 5.01 7.36 -12.08
CA LEU A 139 6.27 8.03 -11.76
C LEU A 139 6.18 8.89 -10.48
N ASN A 140 5.18 9.74 -10.42
CA ASN A 140 4.88 10.64 -9.32
C ASN A 140 3.62 10.18 -8.63
N TRP A 141 3.56 10.45 -7.33
CA TRP A 141 2.40 10.15 -6.52
C TRP A 141 1.97 11.35 -5.68
N LYS A 142 0.72 11.29 -5.25
CA LYS A 142 0.13 12.12 -4.21
C LYS A 142 -0.66 11.21 -3.28
N GLU A 143 -0.77 11.56 -2.02
CA GLU A 143 -1.72 10.89 -1.13
C GLU A 143 -2.41 11.90 -0.24
N GLY A 144 -3.61 11.55 0.20
CA GLY A 144 -4.41 12.44 1.02
C GLY A 144 -5.61 11.77 1.66
N ALA A 145 -6.20 12.43 2.65
CA ALA A 145 -7.42 11.96 3.28
C ALA A 145 -8.63 12.17 2.36
N ILE A 146 -9.65 11.32 2.48
CA ILE A 146 -10.91 11.53 1.76
C ILE A 146 -11.71 12.63 2.47
N ALA A 147 -11.71 13.82 1.88
CA ALA A 147 -12.45 14.97 2.39
C ALA A 147 -13.96 14.82 2.10
N SER A 148 -14.31 14.36 0.89
CA SER A 148 -15.70 14.20 0.48
C SER A 148 -15.89 13.08 -0.53
N LEU A 149 -17.14 12.59 -0.64
CA LEU A 149 -17.54 11.55 -1.57
C LEU A 149 -18.86 11.92 -2.23
N SER A 150 -18.88 11.95 -3.56
CA SER A 150 -20.12 11.94 -4.32
C SER A 150 -20.41 10.52 -4.78
N ALA A 151 -21.53 9.95 -4.34
CA ALA A 151 -21.83 8.53 -4.48
C ALA A 151 -21.72 8.07 -5.95
N ASN A 152 -20.81 7.13 -6.21
CA ASN A 152 -20.51 6.55 -7.54
C ASN A 152 -20.09 7.56 -8.62
N THR A 153 -19.60 8.74 -8.24
CA THR A 153 -19.21 9.76 -9.23
C THR A 153 -17.86 10.41 -8.95
N SER A 154 -17.51 10.66 -7.69
CA SER A 154 -16.22 11.28 -7.38
C SER A 154 -15.79 11.10 -5.93
N ILE A 155 -14.49 11.23 -5.73
CA ILE A 155 -13.88 11.39 -4.41
C ILE A 155 -13.11 12.71 -4.40
N THR A 156 -13.16 13.43 -3.28
CA THR A 156 -12.32 14.60 -3.03
C THR A 156 -11.24 14.19 -2.04
N VAL A 157 -10.00 14.41 -2.42
CA VAL A 157 -8.81 14.02 -1.66
C VAL A 157 -8.12 15.29 -1.18
N ASP A 158 -8.00 15.42 0.13
CA ASP A 158 -7.22 16.45 0.82
C ASP A 158 -5.74 16.15 0.62
N VAL A 159 -5.17 16.80 -0.40
CA VAL A 159 -3.76 16.72 -0.78
C VAL A 159 -2.99 17.99 -0.39
N ASP A 160 -3.67 18.97 0.23
CA ASP A 160 -3.11 20.27 0.58
C ASP A 160 -2.56 20.27 2.02
N THR A 161 -3.29 19.67 2.97
CA THR A 161 -2.94 19.57 4.39
C THR A 161 -1.73 18.67 4.58
N SER A 162 -1.57 17.71 3.69
CA SER A 162 -0.53 16.69 3.71
C SER A 162 0.04 16.56 2.29
N ASN A 163 0.85 17.55 1.89
CA ASN A 163 1.46 17.64 0.56
C ASN A 163 2.58 16.61 0.35
N PHE A 164 2.24 15.33 0.49
CA PHE A 164 3.14 14.22 0.29
C PHE A 164 3.17 13.83 -1.20
N GLY A 165 4.38 13.55 -1.69
CA GLY A 165 4.62 13.18 -3.08
C GLY A 165 4.67 14.37 -4.04
N ALA A 166 5.18 14.11 -5.26
CA ALA A 166 5.50 15.13 -6.26
C ALA A 166 4.50 15.19 -7.44
N LEU A 167 3.42 14.41 -7.40
CA LEU A 167 2.42 14.44 -8.47
C LEU A 167 1.83 15.84 -8.58
N THR A 168 1.75 16.33 -9.81
CA THR A 168 1.14 17.62 -10.14
C THR A 168 -0.30 17.42 -10.58
N LEU A 169 -1.14 18.45 -10.45
CA LEU A 169 -2.54 18.37 -10.87
C LEU A 169 -2.68 18.04 -12.36
N ALA A 170 -1.80 18.62 -13.20
CA ALA A 170 -1.79 18.37 -14.64
C ALA A 170 -1.52 16.90 -14.96
N ASN A 171 -0.53 16.29 -14.30
CA ASN A 171 -0.22 14.87 -14.46
C ASN A 171 -1.32 13.99 -13.88
N ALA A 172 -1.90 14.38 -12.75
CA ALA A 172 -3.00 13.66 -12.13
C ALA A 172 -4.21 13.57 -13.08
N ASN A 173 -4.56 14.70 -13.70
CA ASN A 173 -5.66 14.77 -14.66
C ASN A 173 -5.37 13.96 -15.93
N ALA A 174 -4.13 13.97 -16.41
CA ALA A 174 -3.77 13.26 -17.64
C ALA A 174 -3.73 11.74 -17.46
N ASN A 175 -3.05 11.24 -16.42
CA ASN A 175 -2.58 9.85 -16.38
C ASN A 175 -2.65 9.17 -15.01
N SER A 176 -3.20 9.79 -13.96
CA SER A 176 -3.19 9.13 -12.66
C SER A 176 -4.17 7.96 -12.58
N ILE A 177 -3.85 7.01 -11.71
CA ILE A 177 -4.76 6.00 -11.20
C ILE A 177 -4.94 6.28 -9.71
N VAL A 178 -6.17 6.16 -9.24
CA VAL A 178 -6.54 6.32 -7.83
C VAL A 178 -6.61 4.96 -7.17
N TYR A 179 -5.89 4.77 -6.08
CA TYR A 179 -5.91 3.55 -5.28
C TYR A 179 -6.37 3.84 -3.85
N PRO A 180 -7.12 2.92 -3.23
CA PRO A 180 -7.46 3.03 -1.81
C PRO A 180 -6.24 2.73 -0.93
N LEU A 181 -6.01 3.57 0.08
CA LEU A 181 -5.05 3.32 1.17
C LEU A 181 -5.77 2.87 2.43
N TYR A 182 -5.26 1.81 3.03
CA TYR A 182 -5.78 1.27 4.28
C TYR A 182 -4.73 1.38 5.37
N GLU A 183 -5.16 1.77 6.56
CA GLU A 183 -4.34 1.62 7.76
C GLU A 183 -4.33 0.14 8.15
N CYS A 184 -3.14 -0.46 8.25
CA CYS A 184 -2.96 -1.90 8.41
C CYS A 184 -1.94 -2.24 9.51
N TYR A 185 -1.97 -3.50 9.92
CA TYR A 185 -0.93 -4.17 10.70
C TYR A 185 -0.19 -5.19 9.84
N CYS A 186 1.09 -5.34 10.12
CA CYS A 186 1.92 -6.42 9.57
C CYS A 186 1.48 -7.76 10.19
N THR A 187 1.37 -8.82 9.38
CA THR A 187 1.14 -10.16 9.92
C THR A 187 2.40 -10.68 10.66
N PRO A 188 2.26 -11.50 11.70
CA PRO A 188 3.42 -12.20 12.27
C PRO A 188 4.16 -13.00 11.19
N ASP A 189 5.48 -13.14 11.35
CA ASP A 189 6.33 -13.93 10.45
C ASP A 189 6.25 -13.51 8.97
N SER A 190 5.98 -12.24 8.70
CA SER A 190 5.77 -11.69 7.35
C SER A 190 6.89 -11.91 6.35
N LEU A 191 8.10 -12.29 6.79
CA LEU A 191 9.23 -12.60 5.91
C LEU A 191 9.49 -14.11 5.74
N ALA A 192 8.73 -14.97 6.43
CA ALA A 192 8.99 -16.41 6.46
C ALA A 192 8.89 -17.09 5.09
N ASP A 193 8.04 -16.57 4.20
CA ASP A 193 7.79 -17.14 2.88
C ASP A 193 8.80 -16.67 1.81
N PHE A 194 9.81 -15.87 2.16
CA PHE A 194 10.82 -15.42 1.20
C PHE A 194 11.91 -16.46 0.96
N ASN A 195 11.94 -16.96 -0.28
CA ASN A 195 12.94 -17.89 -0.78
C ASN A 195 14.06 -17.15 -1.51
N THR A 196 15.31 -17.60 -1.35
CA THR A 196 16.46 -17.12 -2.12
C THR A 196 16.57 -17.85 -3.45
N THR A 197 16.71 -17.11 -4.54
CA THR A 197 17.03 -17.61 -5.88
C THR A 197 18.32 -16.96 -6.39
N VAL A 198 18.88 -17.47 -7.49
CA VAL A 198 20.12 -16.94 -8.08
C VAL A 198 19.81 -16.28 -9.42
N TYR A 199 20.32 -15.06 -9.62
CA TYR A 199 20.20 -14.25 -10.84
C TYR A 199 21.09 -14.78 -11.97
N LEU A 200 22.27 -15.30 -11.62
CA LEU A 200 23.22 -15.88 -12.55
C LEU A 200 23.55 -17.32 -12.10
N PRO A 201 23.51 -18.32 -13.00
CA PRO A 201 23.80 -19.71 -12.66
C PRO A 201 25.29 -20.01 -12.42
N GLU A 202 26.14 -18.98 -12.28
CA GLU A 202 27.58 -19.12 -12.11
C GLU A 202 28.03 -18.98 -10.66
N SER A 203 29.19 -19.57 -10.34
CA SER A 203 29.82 -19.53 -9.02
C SER A 203 30.39 -18.14 -8.72
N ILE A 204 29.54 -17.21 -8.29
CA ILE A 204 29.95 -15.87 -7.87
C ILE A 204 30.38 -15.90 -6.40
N ASN A 205 31.44 -15.15 -6.06
CA ASN A 205 31.98 -15.04 -4.72
C ASN A 205 30.90 -14.59 -3.71
N LEU A 206 30.71 -15.41 -2.66
CA LEU A 206 29.63 -15.35 -1.67
C LEU A 206 29.75 -14.20 -0.66
N ALA A 207 30.80 -13.39 -0.77
CA ALA A 207 31.21 -12.52 0.33
C ALA A 207 30.34 -11.27 0.49
N ASP A 208 29.94 -10.53 -0.56
CA ASP A 208 29.32 -9.22 -0.29
C ASP A 208 28.27 -8.62 -1.26
N ASP A 209 28.10 -9.00 -2.54
CA ASP A 209 27.05 -8.37 -3.38
C ASP A 209 26.77 -9.13 -4.70
N GLY A 210 26.72 -10.47 -4.63
CA GLY A 210 26.63 -11.32 -5.82
C GLY A 210 25.23 -11.90 -6.07
N GLY A 211 24.49 -11.33 -7.03
CA GLY A 211 23.51 -12.07 -7.85
C GLY A 211 22.36 -12.82 -7.16
N TYR A 212 22.03 -12.57 -5.88
CA TYR A 212 20.86 -13.22 -5.27
C TYR A 212 19.58 -12.44 -5.52
N MET A 213 18.55 -13.20 -5.88
CA MET A 213 17.18 -12.74 -5.96
C MET A 213 16.36 -13.36 -4.84
N ARG A 214 15.21 -12.77 -4.56
CA ARG A 214 14.26 -13.22 -3.55
C ARG A 214 12.86 -13.26 -4.16
N SER A 215 12.06 -14.22 -3.74
CA SER A 215 10.64 -14.32 -4.09
C SER A 215 9.86 -14.76 -2.86
N GLY A 216 8.70 -14.17 -2.63
CA GLY A 216 7.91 -14.39 -1.43
C GLY A 216 6.76 -13.42 -1.36
N SER A 217 5.94 -13.52 -0.32
CA SER A 217 4.77 -12.67 -0.16
C SER A 217 4.73 -12.05 1.21
N ILE A 218 4.13 -10.86 1.32
CA ILE A 218 3.84 -10.21 2.60
C ILE A 218 2.37 -9.89 2.68
N SER A 219 1.77 -10.14 3.84
CA SER A 219 0.37 -9.84 4.09
C SER A 219 0.20 -8.74 5.12
N PHE A 220 -0.77 -7.87 4.86
CA PHE A 220 -1.17 -6.78 5.75
C PHE A 220 -2.64 -6.89 6.04
N VAL A 221 -3.02 -6.82 7.32
CA VAL A 221 -4.44 -6.88 7.73
C VAL A 221 -4.91 -5.47 8.04
N SER A 222 -6.06 -5.06 7.50
CA SER A 222 -6.63 -3.75 7.81
C SER A 222 -6.91 -3.61 9.31
N LYS A 223 -6.53 -2.46 9.87
CA LYS A 223 -6.81 -2.10 11.26
C LYS A 223 -8.30 -1.90 11.49
N TYR A 224 -8.98 -1.37 10.48
CA TYR A 224 -10.40 -1.09 10.52
C TYR A 224 -11.19 -1.98 9.57
N LYS A 225 -12.50 -1.98 9.81
CA LYS A 225 -13.49 -2.73 9.06
C LYS A 225 -13.72 -2.07 7.70
N VAL A 226 -14.01 -2.89 6.69
CA VAL A 226 -14.20 -2.46 5.30
C VAL A 226 -15.55 -2.94 4.77
#